data_AF-A0A934KUF2-F1
#
_entry.id   AF-A0A934KUF2-F1
#
_cell.length_a   1.000
_cell.length_b   1.000
_cell.length_c   1.000
_cell.angle_alpha   90.00
_cell.angle_beta   90.00
_cell.angle_gamma   90.00
#
_symmetry.space_group_name_H-M   'P 1'
#
loop_
_entity.id
_entity.type
_entity.pdbx_description
1 polymer ?
#
loop_
_entity_poly.entity_id
_entity_poly.type
_entity_poly.pdbx_seq_one_letter_code
_entity_poly.pdbx_strand_id
1 'polypeptide(L)'
;MPQGNNIEITGLKKTYISKEFLLTPFPDTFEYKKRICVFYSVLYGNEIERIYFIVEYFDDFTQDSLKNLDYKSFSPNGVIFLDSTKEDSKAIIDDIKSNKRLYKESFH
;
A
#
# COMPACT_ATOMS: atom_id res chain seq x y z
N MET A 1 -15.51 -7.51 -11.63
CA MET A 1 -14.15 -7.21 -11.11
C MET A 1 -13.80 -5.82 -11.58
N PRO A 2 -13.38 -4.88 -10.71
CA PRO A 2 -12.95 -3.57 -11.18
C PRO A 2 -11.72 -3.78 -12.06
N GLN A 3 -11.76 -3.28 -13.30
CA GLN A 3 -10.58 -3.21 -14.15
C GLN A 3 -9.64 -2.17 -13.53
N GLY A 4 -8.66 -2.65 -12.75
CA GLY A 4 -7.68 -1.78 -12.13
C GLY A 4 -6.82 -1.11 -13.21
N ASN A 5 -6.82 0.22 -13.24
CA ASN A 5 -5.77 0.95 -13.94
C ASN A 5 -4.42 0.52 -13.37
N ASN A 6 -3.40 0.33 -14.21
CA ASN A 6 -2.04 0.10 -13.72
C ASN A 6 -1.65 1.28 -12.82
N ILE A 7 -1.40 1.00 -11.54
CA ILE A 7 -0.92 2.01 -10.59
C ILE A 7 0.56 1.77 -10.38
N GLU A 8 1.35 2.82 -10.53
CA GLU A 8 2.78 2.78 -10.25
C GLU A 8 3.05 3.05 -8.76
N ILE A 9 3.90 2.22 -8.16
CA ILE A 9 4.48 2.43 -6.84
C ILE A 9 5.97 2.69 -7.03
N THR A 10 6.45 3.82 -6.53
CA THR A 10 7.84 4.23 -6.74
C THR A 10 8.65 3.99 -5.46
N GLY A 11 9.52 2.99 -5.51
CA GLY A 11 10.60 2.83 -4.52
C GLY A 11 11.77 3.77 -4.82
N LEU A 12 12.85 3.65 -4.04
CA LEU A 12 14.03 4.50 -4.25
C LEU A 12 14.77 4.10 -5.53
N LYS A 13 14.84 2.80 -5.84
CA LYS A 13 15.62 2.26 -6.95
C LYS A 13 14.76 1.85 -8.14
N LYS A 14 13.51 1.44 -7.90
CA LYS A 14 12.64 0.89 -8.94
C LYS A 14 11.21 1.40 -8.83
N THR A 15 10.52 1.37 -9.97
CA THR A 15 9.07 1.51 -10.04
C THR A 15 8.44 0.13 -10.19
N TYR A 16 7.38 -0.11 -9.43
CA TYR A 16 6.61 -1.35 -9.40
C TYR A 16 5.22 -1.08 -9.98
N ILE A 17 4.74 -1.97 -10.85
CA ILE A 17 3.40 -1.85 -11.43
C ILE A 17 2.45 -2.72 -10.62
N SER A 18 1.41 -2.09 -10.07
CA SER A 18 0.29 -2.73 -9.42
C SER A 18 -0.92 -2.78 -10.36
N LYS A 19 -1.75 -3.82 -10.18
CA LYS A 19 -3.01 -4.02 -10.91
C LYS A 19 -4.25 -3.86 -10.04
N GLU A 20 -4.09 -3.77 -8.73
CA GLU A 20 -5.21 -3.75 -7.79
C GLU A 20 -5.04 -2.66 -6.73
N PHE A 21 -6.14 -2.00 -6.45
CA PHE A 21 -6.20 -0.92 -5.51
C PHE A 21 -7.59 -0.86 -4.88
N LEU A 22 -7.63 -0.68 -3.56
CA LEU A 22 -8.85 -0.65 -2.77
C LEU A 22 -8.97 0.70 -2.06
N LEU A 23 -10.09 1.40 -2.26
CA LEU A 23 -10.39 2.71 -1.68
C LEU A 23 -11.11 2.59 -0.34
N THR A 24 -11.00 3.63 0.49
CA THR A 24 -11.92 3.85 1.60
C THR A 24 -13.24 4.47 1.13
N PRO A 25 -14.40 4.05 1.66
CA PRO A 25 -14.56 2.99 2.67
C PRO A 25 -14.28 1.61 2.07
N PHE A 26 -13.51 0.80 2.81
CA PHE A 26 -13.18 -0.56 2.39
C PHE A 26 -14.44 -1.45 2.45
N PRO A 27 -14.62 -2.38 1.50
CA PRO A 27 -15.75 -3.31 1.53
C PRO A 27 -15.70 -4.20 2.78
N ASP A 28 -16.89 -4.56 3.27
CA ASP A 28 -17.02 -5.36 4.50
C ASP A 28 -16.43 -6.77 4.36
N THR A 29 -16.35 -7.30 3.14
CA THR A 29 -15.81 -8.63 2.86
C THR A 29 -14.86 -8.59 1.66
N PHE A 30 -13.60 -8.95 1.92
CA PHE A 30 -12.58 -9.18 0.90
C PHE A 30 -11.54 -10.17 1.42
N GLU A 31 -10.85 -10.83 0.49
CA GLU A 31 -9.71 -11.69 0.80
C GLU A 31 -8.71 -11.63 -0.35
N TYR A 32 -7.46 -11.44 0.03
CA TYR A 32 -6.40 -11.10 -0.89
C TYR A 32 -5.10 -11.76 -0.43
N LYS A 33 -4.59 -12.72 -1.21
CA LYS A 33 -3.46 -13.57 -0.77
C LYS A 33 -2.12 -13.07 -1.30
N LYS A 34 -1.04 -13.41 -0.57
CA LYS A 34 0.37 -13.32 -0.97
C LYS A 34 0.74 -12.02 -1.67
N ARG A 35 0.67 -10.93 -0.93
CA ARG A 35 0.87 -9.59 -1.51
C ARG A 35 1.48 -8.63 -0.52
N ILE A 36 2.17 -7.65 -1.07
CA ILE A 36 2.54 -6.45 -0.33
C ILE A 36 1.37 -5.49 -0.39
N CYS A 37 0.89 -5.06 0.77
CA CYS A 37 -0.11 -4.03 0.92
C CYS A 37 0.59 -2.69 1.20
N VAL A 38 0.33 -1.69 0.36
CA VAL A 38 0.84 -0.32 0.49
C VAL A 38 -0.32 0.60 0.82
N PHE A 39 -0.49 0.92 2.10
CA PHE A 39 -1.48 1.88 2.57
C PHE A 39 -0.99 3.29 2.34
N TYR A 40 -1.86 4.14 1.82
CA TYR A 40 -1.48 5.49 1.44
C TYR A 40 -2.55 6.53 1.74
N SER A 41 -2.11 7.79 1.75
CA SER A 41 -2.99 8.95 1.62
C SER A 41 -2.69 9.74 0.38
N VAL A 42 -3.70 10.46 -0.09
CA VAL A 42 -3.59 11.41 -1.17
C VAL A 42 -3.36 12.80 -0.56
N LEU A 43 -2.23 13.41 -0.90
CA LEU A 43 -2.00 14.82 -0.65
C LEU A 43 -2.37 15.61 -1.89
N TYR A 44 -3.23 16.61 -1.69
CA TYR A 44 -3.65 17.54 -2.74
C TYR A 44 -2.81 18.81 -2.61
N GLY A 45 -1.78 18.93 -3.46
CA GLY A 45 -0.98 20.14 -3.63
C GLY A 45 -1.04 20.65 -5.07
N ASN A 46 0.08 21.15 -5.59
CA ASN A 46 0.21 21.47 -7.01
C ASN A 46 0.15 20.23 -7.91
N GLU A 47 0.51 19.06 -7.36
CA GLU A 47 0.36 17.74 -7.96
C GLU A 47 -0.34 16.81 -6.96
N ILE A 48 -1.02 15.77 -7.46
CA ILE A 48 -1.63 14.73 -6.64
C ILE A 48 -0.54 13.71 -6.29
N GLU A 49 -0.12 13.68 -5.04
CA GLU A 49 0.88 12.72 -4.55
C GLU A 49 0.24 11.67 -3.63
N ARG A 50 0.72 10.43 -3.73
CA ARG A 50 0.37 9.34 -2.79
C ARG A 50 1.52 9.16 -1.81
N ILE A 51 1.25 9.41 -0.53
CA ILE A 51 2.20 9.18 0.56
C ILE A 51 1.90 7.84 1.19
N TYR A 52 2.91 6.97 1.29
CA TYR A 52 2.84 5.61 1.80
C TYR A 52 3.16 5.59 3.30
N PHE A 53 2.40 4.82 4.07
CA PHE A 53 2.54 4.75 5.54
C PHE A 53 2.80 3.34 6.04
N ILE A 54 1.99 2.38 5.60
CA ILE A 54 2.13 0.97 5.98
C ILE A 54 2.46 0.21 4.70
N VAL A 55 3.60 -0.46 4.73
CA VAL A 55 4.12 -1.26 3.61
C VAL A 55 4.54 -2.60 4.17
N GLU A 56 3.68 -3.60 4.02
CA GLU A 56 3.80 -4.90 4.68
C GLU A 56 3.32 -6.03 3.79
N TYR A 57 3.91 -7.22 3.99
CA TYR A 57 3.50 -8.44 3.31
C TYR A 57 2.42 -9.16 4.10
N PHE A 58 1.37 -9.61 3.42
CA PHE A 58 0.32 -10.44 3.97
C PHE A 58 0.25 -11.76 3.23
N ASP A 59 0.33 -12.87 3.98
CA ASP A 59 0.02 -14.20 3.48
C ASP A 59 -1.49 -14.25 3.10
N ASP A 60 -2.37 -13.76 3.98
CA ASP A 60 -3.79 -13.51 3.74
C ASP A 60 -4.19 -12.12 4.29
N PHE A 61 -4.58 -11.21 3.40
CA PHE A 61 -5.10 -9.89 3.73
C PHE A 61 -6.63 -9.92 3.72
N THR A 62 -7.23 -9.74 4.90
CA THR A 62 -8.67 -9.80 5.13
C THR A 62 -9.18 -8.56 5.87
N GLN A 63 -10.49 -8.46 6.08
CA GLN A 63 -11.08 -7.42 6.92
C GLN A 63 -10.53 -7.43 8.35
N ASP A 64 -10.18 -8.59 8.90
CA ASP A 64 -9.62 -8.68 10.26
C ASP A 64 -8.16 -8.23 10.30
N SER A 65 -7.38 -8.51 9.25
CA SER A 65 -6.04 -7.92 9.09
C SER A 65 -6.12 -6.39 9.13
N LEU A 66 -7.10 -5.81 8.43
CA LEU A 66 -7.35 -4.38 8.38
C LEU A 66 -7.75 -3.77 9.74
N LYS A 67 -8.57 -4.46 10.54
CA LYS A 67 -8.97 -4.01 11.89
C LYS A 67 -7.82 -4.02 12.89
N ASN A 68 -6.90 -4.96 12.73
CA ASN A 68 -5.74 -5.14 13.61
C ASN A 68 -4.53 -4.30 13.22
N LEU A 69 -4.58 -3.58 12.10
CA LEU A 69 -3.51 -2.68 11.69
C LEU A 69 -3.46 -1.44 12.59
N ASP A 70 -2.27 -1.17 13.13
CA ASP A 70 -2.00 0.09 13.80
C ASP A 70 -1.79 1.18 12.76
N TYR A 71 -2.83 1.99 12.53
CA TYR A 71 -2.72 3.12 11.62
C TYR A 71 -1.90 4.28 12.16
N LYS A 72 -1.28 4.21 13.36
CA LYS A 72 -0.40 5.26 13.90
C LYS A 72 -0.96 6.69 13.76
N SER A 73 -2.23 6.88 14.12
CA SER A 73 -2.97 8.15 14.02
C SER A 73 -3.23 8.66 12.60
N PHE A 74 -3.15 7.78 11.60
CA PHE A 74 -3.43 8.07 10.21
C PHE A 74 -4.73 7.39 9.76
N SER A 75 -5.41 7.93 8.74
CA SER A 75 -6.54 7.27 8.09
C SER A 75 -6.21 7.09 6.61
N PRO A 76 -5.95 5.87 6.12
CA PRO A 76 -5.64 5.65 4.71
C PRO A 76 -6.79 6.09 3.81
N ASN A 77 -6.47 6.64 2.65
CA ASN A 77 -7.45 6.79 1.56
C ASN A 77 -7.62 5.48 0.78
N GLY A 78 -6.67 4.56 0.91
CA GLY A 78 -6.78 3.21 0.38
C GLY A 78 -5.50 2.41 0.49
N VAL A 79 -5.49 1.24 -0.15
CA VAL A 79 -4.37 0.29 -0.18
C VAL A 79 -4.10 -0.18 -1.61
N ILE A 80 -2.84 -0.13 -2.03
CA ILE A 80 -2.36 -0.66 -3.30
C ILE A 80 -1.77 -2.05 -3.05
N PHE A 81 -2.01 -3.00 -3.95
CA PHE A 81 -1.48 -4.36 -3.85
C PHE A 81 -0.37 -4.63 -4.85
N LEU A 82 0.76 -5.16 -4.38
CA LEU A 82 1.79 -5.73 -5.25
C LEU A 82 1.84 -7.24 -5.07
N ASP A 83 1.69 -7.97 -6.17
CA ASP A 83 1.92 -9.41 -6.19
C ASP A 83 3.39 -9.68 -5.83
N SER A 84 3.61 -10.54 -4.84
CA SER A 84 4.97 -10.90 -4.42
C SER A 84 4.99 -12.25 -3.70
N THR A 85 6.13 -12.92 -3.75
CA THR A 85 6.42 -14.04 -2.85
C THR A 85 6.87 -13.50 -1.49
N LYS A 86 6.81 -14.31 -0.44
CA LYS A 86 7.29 -13.90 0.88
C LYS A 86 8.79 -13.59 0.85
N GLU A 87 9.53 -14.38 0.08
CA GLU A 87 10.98 -14.29 -0.11
C GLU A 87 11.38 -12.97 -0.76
N ASP A 88 10.68 -12.57 -1.84
CA ASP A 88 10.98 -11.34 -2.58
C ASP A 88 10.42 -10.10 -1.89
N SER A 89 9.38 -10.26 -1.06
CA SER A 89 8.66 -9.13 -0.48
C SER A 89 9.55 -8.19 0.33
N LYS A 90 10.53 -8.75 1.06
CA LYS A 90 11.43 -7.98 1.91
C LYS A 90 12.21 -6.93 1.12
N ALA A 91 12.81 -7.33 0.00
CA ALA A 91 13.62 -6.41 -0.82
C ALA A 91 12.77 -5.29 -1.44
N ILE A 92 11.51 -5.59 -1.80
CA ILE A 92 10.57 -4.62 -2.35
C ILE A 92 10.12 -3.63 -1.27
N ILE A 93 9.74 -4.15 -0.10
CA ILE A 93 9.34 -3.32 1.05
C ILE A 93 10.47 -2.37 1.45
N ASP A 94 11.71 -2.87 1.53
CA ASP A 94 12.87 -2.07 1.88
C ASP A 94 13.12 -0.95 0.86
N ASP A 95 12.96 -1.21 -0.45
CA ASP A 95 13.10 -0.19 -1.50
C ASP A 95 12.02 0.90 -1.40
N ILE A 96 10.76 0.51 -1.17
CA ILE A 96 9.64 1.44 -1.00
C ILE A 96 9.85 2.32 0.25
N LYS A 97 10.20 1.70 1.39
CA LYS A 97 10.44 2.42 2.66
C LYS A 97 11.68 3.31 2.63
N SER A 98 12.62 3.04 1.72
CA SER A 98 13.81 3.86 1.49
C SER A 98 13.50 5.16 0.75
N ASN A 99 12.39 5.24 0.01
CA ASN A 99 11.96 6.46 -0.65
C ASN A 99 11.31 7.44 0.35
N LYS A 100 12.13 8.21 1.08
CA LYS A 100 11.66 9.13 2.14
C LYS A 100 10.84 10.33 1.65
N ARG A 101 10.78 10.56 0.33
CA ARG A 101 9.86 11.51 -0.28
C ARG A 101 8.42 10.98 -0.17
N LEU A 102 8.22 9.73 -0.57
CA LEU A 102 6.88 9.12 -0.66
C LEU A 102 6.50 8.28 0.56
N TYR A 103 7.45 7.72 1.31
CA TYR A 103 7.19 6.93 2.51
C TYR A 103 7.38 7.74 3.80
N LYS A 104 6.43 7.62 4.73
CA LYS A 104 6.45 8.22 6.07
C LYS A 104 6.07 7.19 7.11
N GLU A 105 6.71 7.22 8.29
CA GLU A 105 6.39 6.30 9.39
C GLU A 105 5.18 6.73 10.22
N SER A 106 4.84 8.02 10.15
CA SER A 106 3.67 8.64 10.80
C SER A 106 3.29 9.93 10.07
N PHE A 107 2.06 10.41 10.31
CA PHE A 107 1.59 11.74 9.92
C PHE A 107 1.96 12.73 11.04
N HIS A 108 2.99 13.54 10.84
CA HIS A 108 3.35 14.68 11.72
C HIS A 108 3.54 15.94 10.89
#